data_AF-A0A1N7DDS9-F1
#
_entry.id   AF-A0A1N7DDS9-F1
#
_cell.length_a   1.000
_cell.length_b   1.000
_cell.length_c   1.000
_cell.angle_alpha   90.00
_cell.angle_beta   90.00
_cell.angle_gamma   90.00
#
_symmetry.space_group_name_H-M   'P 1'
#
loop_
_entity.id
_entity.type
_entity.pdbx_description
1 polymer ?
#
loop_
_entity_poly.entity_id
_entity_poly.type
_entity_poly.pdbx_seq_one_letter_code
_entity_poly.pdbx_strand_id
1 'polypeptide(L)'
;MTADTNHDSERDTREVATDGGMSDVEREKQIDYLDVEINLLKPATPFMRDHLKVIWLGFAVWAVTTFGPITATRIAPGAMTTEMPILGFPFHYFSIAIVGPGAALLLSVWYARKRDQIDEKYGIEQPTAAPETTDTVPDDAAATDGGTQE
;
A
#
# COMPACT_ATOMS: atom_id res chain seq x y z
N MET A 1 -14.72 44.22 37.05
CA MET A 1 -14.14 43.77 35.78
C MET A 1 -13.70 42.33 35.99
N THR A 2 -14.46 41.41 35.41
CA THR A 2 -14.32 39.96 35.47
C THR A 2 -13.27 39.48 34.48
N ALA A 3 -12.43 38.53 34.88
CA ALA A 3 -11.63 37.73 33.96
C ALA A 3 -11.59 36.30 34.51
N ASP A 4 -12.64 35.55 34.21
CA ASP A 4 -12.65 34.10 34.32
C ASP A 4 -11.88 33.54 33.11
N THR A 5 -10.65 33.10 33.32
CA THR A 5 -9.91 32.28 32.36
C THR A 5 -10.32 30.82 32.55
N ASN A 6 -11.44 30.43 31.94
CA ASN A 6 -11.77 29.02 31.72
C ASN A 6 -10.93 28.51 30.55
N HIS A 7 -9.85 27.82 30.86
CA HIS A 7 -9.11 27.03 29.87
C HIS A 7 -9.88 25.72 29.71
N ASP A 8 -10.88 25.70 28.83
CA ASP A 8 -11.53 24.47 28.40
C ASP A 8 -10.50 23.63 27.65
N SER A 9 -9.85 22.73 28.37
CA SER A 9 -9.24 21.56 27.78
C SER A 9 -10.37 20.70 27.24
N GLU A 10 -10.71 20.87 25.96
CA GLU A 10 -11.48 19.90 25.19
C GLU A 10 -10.72 18.58 25.22
N ARG A 11 -11.01 17.82 26.27
CA ARG A 11 -10.64 16.43 26.41
C ARG A 11 -11.42 15.75 25.31
N ASP A 12 -10.74 15.48 24.19
CA ASP A 12 -11.14 14.66 23.05
C ASP A 12 -11.53 13.26 23.56
N THR A 13 -12.69 13.23 24.21
CA THR A 13 -13.37 12.07 24.72
C THR A 13 -14.12 11.50 23.54
N ARG A 14 -13.36 10.97 22.56
CA ARG A 14 -13.93 9.97 21.67
C ARG A 14 -14.35 8.83 22.58
N GLU A 15 -15.62 8.85 22.94
CA GLU A 15 -16.30 7.78 23.63
C GLU A 15 -15.91 6.51 22.89
N VAL A 16 -15.15 5.64 23.55
CA VAL A 16 -14.75 4.35 23.00
C VAL A 16 -16.02 3.53 22.98
N ALA A 17 -16.85 3.75 21.96
CA ALA A 17 -18.10 3.06 21.77
C ALA A 17 -17.75 1.60 21.53
N THR A 18 -18.21 0.74 22.43
CA THR A 18 -18.12 -0.70 22.23
C THR A 18 -18.84 -1.04 20.95
N ASP A 19 -18.18 -1.83 20.12
CA ASP A 19 -18.55 -2.13 18.75
C ASP A 19 -19.85 -2.96 18.61
N GLY A 20 -20.53 -3.22 19.73
CA GLY A 20 -21.80 -3.94 19.84
C GLY A 20 -21.70 -5.43 19.51
N GLY A 21 -20.49 -5.96 19.30
CA GLY A 21 -20.28 -7.31 18.76
C GLY A 21 -20.66 -7.46 17.28
N MET A 22 -20.88 -6.36 16.55
CA MET A 22 -21.11 -6.40 15.11
C MET A 22 -19.81 -6.65 14.37
N SER A 23 -19.83 -7.58 13.41
CA SER A 23 -18.68 -7.82 12.55
C SER A 23 -18.41 -6.62 11.64
N ASP A 24 -17.17 -6.55 11.14
CA ASP A 24 -16.72 -5.47 10.26
C ASP A 24 -17.60 -5.32 9.00
N VAL A 25 -18.16 -6.43 8.50
CA VAL A 25 -19.01 -6.43 7.30
C VAL A 25 -20.38 -5.81 7.59
N GLU A 26 -21.01 -6.17 8.71
CA GLU A 26 -22.28 -5.57 9.15
C GLU A 26 -22.12 -4.07 9.42
N ARG A 27 -20.98 -3.67 10.00
CA ARG A 27 -20.67 -2.26 10.23
C ARG A 27 -20.50 -1.50 8.92
N GLU A 28 -19.80 -2.06 7.94
CA GLU A 28 -19.61 -1.44 6.62
C GLU A 28 -20.96 -1.16 5.93
N LYS A 29 -21.91 -2.10 5.99
CA LYS A 29 -23.24 -1.96 5.37
C LYS A 29 -24.10 -0.84 5.97
N GLN A 30 -23.83 -0.40 7.20
CA GLN A 30 -24.58 0.66 7.88
C GLN A 30 -24.00 2.05 7.64
N ILE A 31 -22.84 2.14 6.99
CA ILE A 31 -22.17 3.41 6.75
C ILE A 31 -22.75 4.06 5.48
N ASP A 32 -23.23 5.30 5.63
CA ASP A 32 -23.46 6.16 4.48
C ASP A 32 -22.15 6.85 4.07
N TYR A 33 -21.61 6.46 2.92
CA TYR A 33 -20.35 7.01 2.41
C TYR A 33 -20.44 8.49 2.02
N LEU A 34 -21.65 9.05 1.86
CA LEU A 34 -21.82 10.48 1.55
C LEU A 34 -21.65 11.38 2.77
N ASP A 35 -21.87 10.85 3.96
CA ASP A 35 -21.79 11.59 5.23
C ASP A 35 -20.51 11.31 6.02
N VAL A 36 -19.63 10.43 5.52
CA VAL A 36 -18.36 10.08 6.18
C VAL A 36 -17.20 10.89 5.63
N GLU A 37 -16.49 11.55 6.55
CA GLU A 37 -15.24 12.22 6.22
C GLU A 37 -14.16 11.21 5.81
N ILE A 38 -13.65 11.36 4.59
CA ILE A 38 -12.60 10.50 4.04
C ILE A 38 -11.24 10.97 4.58
N ASN A 39 -10.74 10.27 5.60
CA ASN A 39 -9.39 10.49 6.13
C ASN A 39 -8.46 9.31 5.79
N LEU A 40 -7.39 9.57 5.03
CA LEU A 40 -6.44 8.54 4.57
C LEU A 40 -5.61 7.92 5.71
N LEU A 41 -5.32 8.69 6.76
CA LEU A 41 -4.47 8.25 7.88
C LEU A 41 -5.27 7.65 9.05
N LYS A 42 -6.57 7.99 9.12
CA LYS A 42 -7.52 7.44 10.09
C LYS A 42 -8.84 7.10 9.38
N PRO A 43 -8.86 6.02 8.57
CA PRO A 43 -10.06 5.63 7.85
C PRO A 43 -11.20 5.30 8.81
N ALA A 44 -12.37 5.87 8.52
CA ALA A 44 -13.57 5.68 9.31
C ALA A 44 -14.26 4.34 9.03
N THR A 45 -14.13 3.79 7.81
CA THR A 45 -14.81 2.55 7.42
C THR A 45 -13.96 1.29 7.65
N PRO A 46 -14.57 0.18 8.11
CA PRO A 46 -13.91 -1.13 8.22
C PRO A 46 -13.16 -1.59 6.97
N PHE A 47 -13.75 -1.44 5.77
CA PHE A 47 -13.10 -1.83 4.50
C PHE A 47 -11.76 -1.11 4.32
N MET A 48 -11.77 0.22 4.45
CA MET A 48 -10.56 1.03 4.29
C MET A 48 -9.51 0.70 5.36
N ARG A 49 -9.93 0.40 6.60
CA ARG A 49 -9.02 -0.01 7.67
C ARG A 49 -8.30 -1.31 7.35
N ASP A 50 -9.01 -2.29 6.80
CA ASP A 50 -8.41 -3.58 6.44
C ASP A 50 -7.46 -3.44 5.25
N HIS A 51 -7.83 -2.65 4.24
CA HIS A 51 -6.95 -2.32 3.13
C HIS A 51 -5.68 -1.62 3.62
N LEU A 52 -5.81 -0.63 4.50
CA LEU A 52 -4.68 0.11 5.04
C LEU A 52 -3.72 -0.77 5.86
N LYS A 53 -4.23 -1.76 6.61
CA LYS A 53 -3.39 -2.75 7.31
C LYS A 53 -2.51 -3.54 6.34
N VAL A 54 -3.08 -3.97 5.21
CA VAL A 54 -2.33 -4.69 4.17
C VAL A 54 -1.26 -3.81 3.55
N ILE A 55 -1.58 -2.54 3.24
CA ILE A 55 -0.60 -1.57 2.74
C ILE A 55 0.54 -1.38 3.74
N TRP A 56 0.23 -1.16 5.01
CA TRP A 56 1.25 -0.95 6.04
C TRP A 56 2.15 -2.17 6.24
N LEU A 57 1.57 -3.37 6.20
CA LEU A 57 2.34 -4.60 6.29
C LEU A 57 3.25 -4.76 5.07
N GLY A 58 2.73 -4.52 3.87
CA GLY A 58 3.53 -4.51 2.63
C GLY A 58 4.65 -3.48 2.69
N PHE A 59 4.36 -2.26 3.13
CA PHE A 59 5.34 -1.20 3.31
C PHE A 59 6.44 -1.59 4.30
N ALA A 60 6.09 -2.20 5.44
CA ALA A 60 7.08 -2.65 6.41
C ALA A 60 8.02 -3.72 5.82
N VAL A 61 7.47 -4.71 5.11
CA VAL A 61 8.27 -5.74 4.42
C VAL A 61 9.15 -5.09 3.35
N TRP A 62 8.58 -4.25 2.49
CA TRP A 62 9.31 -3.51 1.48
C TRP A 62 10.48 -2.73 2.08
N ALA A 63 10.23 -1.92 3.11
CA ALA A 63 11.26 -1.12 3.77
C ALA A 63 12.40 -1.99 4.31
N VAL A 64 12.09 -3.12 4.96
CA VAL A 64 13.10 -4.06 5.45
C VAL A 64 13.88 -4.68 4.29
N THR A 65 13.22 -5.13 3.22
CA THR A 65 13.93 -5.79 2.11
C THR A 65 14.76 -4.82 1.26
N THR A 66 14.34 -3.55 1.14
CA THR A 66 15.04 -2.52 0.38
C THR A 66 16.18 -1.88 1.17
N PHE A 67 15.92 -1.45 2.41
CA PHE A 67 16.91 -0.73 3.22
C PHE A 67 17.70 -1.66 4.14
N GLY A 68 17.20 -2.87 4.41
CA GLY A 68 17.83 -3.86 5.28
C GLY A 68 19.24 -4.22 4.84
N PRO A 69 19.50 -4.61 3.58
CA PRO A 69 20.86 -4.90 3.11
C PRO A 69 21.85 -3.76 3.32
N ILE A 70 21.45 -2.53 3.02
CA ILE A 70 22.30 -1.34 3.14
C ILE A 70 22.60 -1.05 4.60
N THR A 71 21.56 -1.09 5.44
CA THR A 71 21.67 -0.88 6.90
C THR A 71 22.51 -1.98 7.55
N ALA A 72 22.25 -3.24 7.20
CA ALA A 72 22.99 -4.41 7.68
C ALA A 72 24.47 -4.31 7.32
N THR A 73 24.81 -3.83 6.11
CA THR A 73 26.21 -3.64 5.69
C THR A 73 26.93 -2.64 6.60
N ARG A 74 26.22 -1.64 7.11
CA ARG A 74 26.77 -0.64 8.04
C ARG A 74 26.97 -1.19 9.46
N ILE A 75 26.02 -1.96 9.97
CA ILE A 75 26.05 -2.43 11.38
C ILE A 75 26.72 -3.80 11.56
N ALA A 76 26.76 -4.63 10.52
CA ALA A 76 27.33 -5.96 10.52
C ALA A 76 28.17 -6.22 9.24
N PRO A 77 29.20 -5.40 8.98
CA PRO A 77 30.00 -5.51 7.76
C PRO A 77 30.62 -6.89 7.61
N GLY A 78 31.15 -7.49 8.70
CA GLY A 78 31.75 -8.83 8.65
C GLY A 78 30.82 -9.90 8.06
N ALA A 79 29.56 -9.94 8.47
CA ALA A 79 28.59 -10.89 7.92
C ALA A 79 28.21 -10.54 6.46
N MET A 80 28.02 -9.25 6.18
CA MET A 80 27.54 -8.78 4.88
C MET A 80 28.60 -8.80 3.78
N THR A 81 29.90 -8.73 4.15
CA THR A 81 31.03 -8.76 3.21
C THR A 81 31.67 -10.14 3.09
N THR A 82 31.26 -11.12 3.91
CA THR A 82 31.79 -12.48 3.81
C THR A 82 31.36 -13.11 2.48
N GLU A 83 32.32 -13.73 1.79
CA GLU A 83 32.06 -14.46 0.56
C GLU A 83 31.19 -15.68 0.83
N MET A 84 30.15 -15.84 0.01
CA MET A 84 29.28 -17.01 0.12
C MET A 84 29.99 -18.25 -0.44
N PRO A 85 29.92 -19.41 0.24
CA PRO A 85 30.66 -20.62 -0.14
C PRO A 85 30.42 -21.15 -1.55
N ILE A 86 29.25 -20.86 -2.15
CA ILE A 86 28.84 -21.37 -3.47
C ILE A 86 28.99 -20.29 -4.55
N LEU A 87 28.62 -19.05 -4.23
CA LEU A 87 28.52 -17.98 -5.22
C LEU A 87 29.81 -17.15 -5.35
N GLY A 88 30.72 -17.23 -4.37
CA GLY A 88 32.06 -16.62 -4.45
C GLY A 88 32.08 -15.09 -4.40
N PHE A 89 30.98 -14.46 -4.00
CA PHE A 89 30.90 -13.01 -3.81
C PHE A 89 30.22 -12.65 -2.48
N PRO A 90 30.45 -11.44 -1.95
CA PRO A 90 29.86 -10.97 -0.70
C PRO A 90 28.33 -11.07 -0.61
N PHE A 91 27.81 -11.45 0.56
CA PHE A 91 26.37 -11.60 0.79
C PHE A 91 25.53 -10.35 0.47
N HIS A 92 26.05 -9.15 0.73
CA HIS A 92 25.31 -7.91 0.43
C HIS A 92 24.93 -7.78 -1.05
N TYR A 93 25.80 -8.18 -1.99
CA TYR A 93 25.46 -8.17 -3.41
C TYR A 93 24.29 -9.11 -3.73
N PHE A 94 24.25 -10.29 -3.10
CA PHE A 94 23.14 -11.23 -3.30
C PHE A 94 21.83 -10.69 -2.74
N SER A 95 21.88 -10.15 -1.52
CA SER A 95 20.69 -9.59 -0.89
C SER A 95 20.10 -8.41 -1.70
N ILE A 96 20.95 -7.56 -2.27
CA ILE A 96 20.49 -6.42 -3.09
C ILE A 96 19.96 -6.91 -4.45
N ALA A 97 20.70 -7.79 -5.13
CA ALA A 97 20.38 -8.19 -6.50
C ALA A 97 19.24 -9.23 -6.59
N ILE A 98 19.09 -10.08 -5.58
CA ILE A 98 18.11 -11.19 -5.59
C ILE A 98 16.99 -10.93 -4.59
N VAL A 99 17.31 -10.68 -3.32
CA VAL A 99 16.28 -10.53 -2.29
C VAL A 99 15.43 -9.28 -2.53
N GLY A 100 16.02 -8.14 -2.92
CA GLY A 100 15.28 -6.92 -3.23
C GLY A 100 14.23 -7.10 -4.35
N PRO A 101 14.63 -7.42 -5.60
CA PRO A 101 13.69 -7.65 -6.69
C PRO A 101 12.76 -8.84 -6.43
N GLY A 102 13.27 -9.94 -5.86
CA GLY A 102 12.47 -11.12 -5.53
C GLY A 102 11.38 -10.83 -4.50
N ALA A 103 11.69 -10.05 -3.47
CA ALA A 103 10.70 -9.59 -2.50
C ALA A 103 9.64 -8.72 -3.16
N ALA A 104 10.00 -7.80 -4.05
CA ALA A 104 9.02 -6.96 -4.76
C ALA A 104 8.03 -7.80 -5.60
N LEU A 105 8.51 -8.82 -6.31
CA LEU A 105 7.67 -9.74 -7.07
C LEU A 105 6.76 -10.59 -6.16
N LEU A 106 7.29 -11.10 -5.05
CA LEU A 106 6.47 -11.84 -4.09
C LEU A 106 5.41 -10.93 -3.45
N LEU A 107 5.78 -9.69 -3.13
CA LEU A 107 4.90 -8.72 -2.51
C LEU A 107 3.78 -8.29 -3.46
N SER A 108 4.04 -8.17 -4.77
CA SER A 108 3.00 -7.84 -5.75
C SER A 108 1.95 -8.94 -5.85
N VAL A 109 2.39 -10.20 -5.95
CA VAL A 109 1.50 -11.37 -6.00
C VAL A 109 0.72 -11.52 -4.70
N TRP A 110 1.37 -11.32 -3.56
CA TRP A 110 0.73 -11.37 -2.25
C TRP A 110 -0.29 -10.25 -2.07
N TYR A 111 0.07 -9.02 -2.45
CA TYR A 111 -0.80 -7.85 -2.33
C TYR A 111 -2.05 -7.99 -3.20
N ALA A 112 -1.90 -8.44 -4.45
CA ALA A 112 -3.04 -8.71 -5.34
C ALA A 112 -4.02 -9.69 -4.68
N ARG A 113 -3.53 -10.84 -4.20
CA ARG A 113 -4.38 -11.81 -3.48
C ARG A 113 -5.04 -11.24 -2.24
N LYS A 114 -4.33 -10.40 -1.47
CA LYS A 114 -4.88 -9.79 -0.26
C LYS A 114 -5.94 -8.74 -0.57
N ARG A 115 -5.76 -7.98 -1.64
CA ARG A 115 -6.77 -7.05 -2.14
C ARG A 115 -8.03 -7.80 -2.56
N ASP A 116 -7.90 -8.86 -3.36
CA ASP A 116 -9.05 -9.67 -3.80
C ASP A 116 -9.81 -10.28 -2.60
N GLN A 117 -9.10 -10.76 -1.58
CA GLN A 117 -9.72 -11.27 -0.35
C GLN A 117 -10.51 -10.21 0.43
N ILE A 118 -10.05 -8.96 0.40
CA ILE A 118 -10.76 -7.85 1.05
C ILE A 118 -11.99 -7.50 0.23
N ASP A 119 -11.86 -7.37 -1.10
CA ASP A 119 -12.98 -7.09 -1.99
C ASP A 119 -14.09 -8.17 -1.82
N GLU A 120 -13.71 -9.46 -1.76
CA GLU A 120 -14.63 -10.57 -1.48
C GLU A 120 -15.28 -10.48 -0.09
N LYS A 121 -14.49 -10.18 0.97
CA LYS A 121 -15.00 -10.03 2.35
C LYS A 121 -16.12 -8.99 2.44
N TYR A 122 -16.01 -7.90 1.69
CA TYR A 122 -16.96 -6.80 1.73
C TYR A 122 -18.00 -6.84 0.59
N GLY A 123 -17.94 -7.84 -0.29
CA GLY A 123 -18.89 -8.00 -1.40
C GLY A 123 -18.74 -6.94 -2.50
N ILE A 124 -17.53 -6.42 -2.71
CA ILE A 124 -17.24 -5.44 -3.75
C ILE A 124 -17.08 -6.19 -5.07
N GLU A 125 -18.14 -6.20 -5.88
CA GLU A 125 -18.07 -6.69 -7.24
C GLU A 125 -17.43 -5.62 -8.13
N GLN A 126 -16.23 -5.89 -8.66
CA GLN A 126 -15.73 -5.14 -9.80
C GLN A 126 -16.56 -5.57 -11.01
N PRO A 127 -17.34 -4.69 -11.67
CA PRO A 127 -17.94 -5.06 -12.93
C PRO A 127 -16.80 -5.46 -13.86
N THR A 128 -16.75 -6.74 -14.25
CA THR A 128 -15.84 -7.20 -15.30
C THR A 128 -16.20 -6.35 -16.51
N ALA A 129 -15.36 -5.35 -16.81
CA ALA A 129 -15.48 -4.62 -18.04
C ALA A 129 -15.49 -5.67 -19.14
N ALA A 130 -16.62 -5.78 -19.86
CA ALA A 130 -16.63 -6.50 -21.12
C ALA A 130 -15.41 -6.01 -21.89
N PRO A 131 -14.62 -6.88 -22.54
CA PRO A 131 -13.48 -6.42 -23.32
C PRO A 131 -14.00 -5.30 -24.21
N GLU A 132 -13.54 -4.07 -23.97
CA GLU A 132 -13.82 -3.01 -24.91
C GLU A 132 -13.27 -3.53 -26.22
N THR A 133 -14.17 -3.76 -27.18
CA THR A 133 -13.77 -4.02 -28.55
C THR A 133 -12.86 -2.87 -28.89
N THR A 134 -11.57 -3.14 -29.01
CA THR A 134 -10.63 -2.24 -29.67
C THR A 134 -11.20 -2.04 -31.07
N ASP A 135 -12.05 -1.02 -31.22
CA ASP A 135 -12.16 -0.33 -32.49
C ASP A 135 -10.72 0.06 -32.81
N THR A 136 -10.22 -0.60 -33.84
CA THR A 136 -8.86 -0.52 -34.35
C THR A 136 -8.38 0.92 -34.36
N VAL A 137 -7.61 1.32 -33.35
CA VAL A 137 -6.74 2.49 -33.43
C VAL A 137 -5.63 2.05 -34.39
N PRO A 138 -5.48 2.68 -35.58
CA PRO A 138 -4.39 2.34 -36.47
C PRO A 138 -3.07 2.59 -35.75
N ASP A 139 -2.18 1.60 -35.77
CA ASP A 139 -0.79 1.71 -35.35
C ASP A 139 -0.17 3.04 -35.80
N ASP A 140 0.44 3.75 -34.84
CA ASP A 140 1.57 4.67 -35.01
C ASP A 140 1.75 5.25 -36.42
N ALA A 141 0.90 6.22 -36.80
CA ALA A 141 1.28 7.19 -37.81
C ALA A 141 2.28 8.17 -37.17
N ALA A 142 3.57 7.84 -37.25
CA ALA A 142 4.66 8.73 -36.87
C ALA A 142 4.46 10.13 -37.51
N ALA A 143 4.48 11.17 -36.66
CA ALA A 143 4.48 12.56 -37.11
C ALA A 143 5.79 12.86 -37.85
N THR A 144 5.76 12.85 -39.19
CA THR A 144 6.84 13.42 -40.00
C THR A 144 6.77 14.94 -39.90
N ASP A 145 7.73 15.52 -39.18
CA ASP A 145 8.00 16.96 -39.10
C ASP A 145 8.18 17.53 -40.52
N GLY A 146 7.22 18.38 -40.92
CA GLY A 146 7.16 19.01 -42.22
C GLY A 146 8.14 20.18 -42.34
N GLY A 147 9.42 19.88 -42.52
CA GLY A 147 10.42 20.84 -42.96
C GLY A 147 10.13 21.29 -44.39
N THR A 148 9.61 22.51 -44.57
CA THR A 148 9.50 23.16 -45.88
C THR A 148 10.89 23.51 -46.40
N GLN A 149 11.24 23.01 -47.58
CA GLN A 149 12.39 23.50 -48.33
C GLN A 149 12.02 24.87 -48.93
N GLU A 150 12.79 25.90 -48.60
CA GLU A 150 12.88 27.14 -49.39
C GLU A 150 13.60 26.90 -50.72
#